data_AF-Q2S4X7-F1
#
_entry.id   AF-Q2S4X7-F1
#
_cell.length_a   1.000
_cell.length_b   1.000
_cell.length_c   1.000
_cell.angle_alpha   90.00
_cell.angle_beta   90.00
_cell.angle_gamma   90.00
#
_symmetry.space_group_name_H-M   'P 1'
#
loop_
_entity.id
_entity.type
_entity.pdbx_description
1 polymer ?
#
loop_
_entity_poly.entity_id
_entity_poly.type
_entity_poly.pdbx_seq_one_letter_code
_entity_poly.pdbx_strand_id
1 'polypeptide(L)'
;MRKRIRHKTNLQIFVGVIGLLSIFPALTINDEKLLILYICSVSVLGLIVSPIYIKPDYDVFEAHSFVLLSVVIGVILRGIWISLFQTDSVNEFLGSISVTDVLSAYPLVFSGLIAYLLGYYTKIKNVRVPFKFSNPAIWSRRYLIGISVVVIVISGWVSYKLFDLNTLLFTTLEEVSSKRRTFVGGEKWQYTSSGYMRWAAGLVTYMYVIYAAYYFYKDKSLWSVDSLLLVVLFLFSTGYYFVLSSRGGVISLIIYTIIIYHFLQKRISVRAVVTGLSISVILFAFMTILRDPTLSTRNIAHSLYKETDKIILNENMFGIKKTAKIYKEVPENMNYMYGSTMVRWVYAPIPRSMWPSKPIISIGKTINRKVYGNNNLSGVPPTIMMEGYINFSFMGAIIVMYMLGLMVNYTNLTLLVPNSPVHIIFFTFVGTKLGLGLVGGDLSRFIVGTLKDMISLSLLLSFVIKSPIQIKSRR
;
A
#
# COMPACT_ATOMS: atom_id res chain seq x y z
N MET A 1 1.55 -22.13 21.90
CA MET A 1 1.58 -20.89 22.72
C MET A 1 3.00 -20.34 22.94
N ARG A 2 3.97 -21.13 23.42
CA ARG A 2 5.36 -20.67 23.69
C ARG A 2 6.09 -19.95 22.53
N LYS A 3 5.92 -20.41 21.28
CA LYS A 3 6.52 -19.74 20.11
C LYS A 3 5.96 -18.32 19.85
N ARG A 4 4.72 -18.01 20.24
CA ARG A 4 4.12 -16.68 20.05
C ARG A 4 4.79 -15.63 20.94
N ILE A 5 5.11 -16.00 22.18
CA ILE A 5 5.66 -15.08 23.19
C ILE A 5 7.03 -14.54 22.76
N ARG A 6 7.92 -15.38 22.22
CA ARG A 6 9.31 -14.98 21.88
C ARG A 6 9.40 -13.94 20.75
N HIS A 7 8.47 -13.95 19.78
CA HIS A 7 8.50 -12.98 18.68
C HIS A 7 8.12 -11.57 19.12
N LYS A 8 7.13 -11.46 20.02
CA LYS A 8 6.69 -10.18 20.58
C LYS A 8 7.82 -9.46 21.32
N THR A 9 8.55 -10.18 22.18
CA THR A 9 9.65 -9.60 22.97
C THR A 9 10.74 -8.99 22.09
N ASN A 10 11.13 -9.66 20.99
CA ASN A 10 12.14 -9.12 20.08
C ASN A 10 11.68 -7.81 19.40
N LEU A 11 10.40 -7.72 19.03
CA LEU A 11 9.84 -6.52 18.42
C LEU A 11 9.78 -5.36 19.41
N GLN A 12 9.33 -5.62 20.66
CA GLN A 12 9.29 -4.63 21.72
C GLN A 12 10.68 -4.07 22.07
N ILE A 13 11.70 -4.93 22.13
CA ILE A 13 13.09 -4.51 22.36
C ILE A 13 13.56 -3.66 21.19
N PHE A 14 13.33 -4.10 19.95
CA PHE A 14 13.74 -3.35 18.77
C PHE A 14 13.14 -1.94 18.72
N VAL A 15 11.84 -1.83 18.97
CA VAL A 15 11.14 -0.53 19.02
C VAL A 15 11.66 0.32 20.18
N GLY A 16 11.90 -0.26 21.36
CA GLY A 16 12.46 0.45 22.51
C GLY A 16 13.86 0.99 22.24
N VAL A 17 14.71 0.21 21.58
CA VAL A 17 16.06 0.65 21.18
C VAL A 17 15.98 1.80 20.17
N ILE A 18 15.10 1.73 19.16
CA ILE A 18 14.90 2.84 18.22
C ILE A 18 14.45 4.11 18.95
N GLY A 19 13.50 3.97 19.88
CA GLY A 19 13.04 5.09 20.71
C GLY A 19 14.18 5.74 21.50
N LEU A 20 15.03 4.95 22.15
CA LEU A 20 16.18 5.45 22.90
C LEU A 20 17.24 6.10 22.00
N LEU A 21 17.57 5.45 20.88
CA LEU A 21 18.54 5.99 19.91
C LEU A 21 18.07 7.31 19.29
N SER A 22 16.76 7.51 19.19
CA SER A 22 16.18 8.77 18.73
C SER A 22 16.30 9.92 19.73
N ILE A 23 16.88 9.75 20.93
CA ILE A 23 17.08 10.88 21.85
C ILE A 23 18.38 11.63 21.53
N PHE A 24 19.45 10.93 21.17
CA PHE A 24 20.78 11.53 20.99
C PHE A 24 20.86 12.64 19.93
N PRO A 25 20.25 12.49 18.73
CA PRO A 25 20.31 13.55 17.71
C PRO A 25 19.59 14.83 18.11
N ALA A 26 18.66 14.79 19.08
CA ALA A 26 17.99 16.00 19.56
C ALA A 26 18.97 17.00 20.19
N LEU A 27 20.05 16.50 20.82
CA LEU A 27 21.05 17.32 21.50
C LEU A 27 21.91 18.14 20.53
N THR A 28 21.91 17.80 19.24
CA THR A 28 22.69 18.52 18.22
C THR A 28 21.89 19.60 17.49
N ILE A 29 20.60 19.76 17.79
CA ILE A 29 19.72 20.71 17.10
C ILE A 29 19.67 22.04 17.88
N ASN A 30 20.28 23.08 17.32
CA ASN A 30 20.30 24.42 17.92
C ASN A 30 19.07 25.27 17.58
N ASP A 31 18.37 24.98 16.47
CA ASP A 31 17.16 25.70 16.07
C ASP A 31 15.94 25.16 16.83
N GLU A 32 15.27 26.04 17.59
CA GLU A 32 14.12 25.68 18.43
C GLU A 32 12.98 25.03 17.63
N LYS A 33 12.68 25.54 16.42
CA LYS A 33 11.58 25.01 15.59
C LYS A 33 11.91 23.60 15.11
N LEU A 34 13.15 23.36 14.71
CA LEU A 34 13.59 22.03 14.29
C LEU A 34 13.65 21.05 15.45
N LEU A 35 14.01 21.51 16.65
CA LEU A 35 13.99 20.69 17.86
C LEU A 35 12.55 20.29 18.22
N ILE A 36 11.60 21.23 18.17
CA ILE A 36 10.18 20.93 18.38
C ILE A 36 9.68 19.95 17.32
N LEU A 37 10.04 20.14 16.06
CA LEU A 37 9.65 19.23 14.96
C LEU A 37 10.17 17.81 15.21
N TYR A 38 11.40 17.72 15.70
CA TYR A 38 12.04 16.47 16.06
C TYR A 38 11.28 15.77 17.19
N ILE A 39 11.03 16.49 18.30
CA ILE A 39 10.30 15.98 19.46
C ILE A 39 8.91 15.49 19.05
N CYS A 40 8.15 16.31 18.31
CA CYS A 40 6.82 15.91 17.82
C CYS A 40 6.87 14.65 16.95
N SER A 41 7.89 14.52 16.09
CA SER A 41 8.08 13.33 15.24
C SER A 41 8.35 12.08 16.06
N VAL A 42 9.22 12.17 17.07
CA VAL A 42 9.52 11.05 17.97
C VAL A 42 8.32 10.69 18.85
N SER A 43 7.57 11.67 19.36
CA SER A 43 6.36 11.42 20.16
C SER A 43 5.28 10.64 19.39
N VAL A 44 5.15 10.86 18.08
CA VAL A 44 4.26 10.06 17.22
C VAL A 44 4.63 8.56 17.26
N LEU A 45 5.92 8.21 17.38
CA LEU A 45 6.36 6.82 17.50
C LEU A 45 5.71 6.15 18.71
N GLY A 46 5.76 6.79 19.88
CA GLY A 46 5.23 6.26 21.13
C GLY A 46 3.74 5.91 21.06
N LEU A 47 2.96 6.74 20.36
CA LEU A 47 1.53 6.47 20.14
C LEU A 47 1.33 5.25 19.23
N ILE A 48 1.92 5.28 18.04
CA ILE A 48 1.61 4.29 17.00
C ILE A 48 2.14 2.89 17.34
N VAL A 49 3.18 2.77 18.19
CA VAL A 49 3.71 1.46 18.62
C VAL A 49 2.93 0.83 19.77
N SER A 50 1.98 1.54 20.39
CA SER A 50 1.24 1.04 21.55
C SER A 50 0.56 -0.34 21.34
N PRO A 51 0.03 -0.71 20.15
CA PRO A 51 -0.53 -2.05 19.93
C PRO A 51 0.49 -3.18 20.09
N ILE A 52 1.76 -2.94 19.76
CA ILE A 52 2.83 -3.92 19.92
C ILE A 52 3.05 -4.23 21.41
N TYR A 53 2.88 -3.24 22.29
CA TYR A 53 3.07 -3.43 23.73
C TYR A 53 1.82 -4.01 24.39
N ILE A 54 0.65 -3.43 24.10
CA ILE A 54 -0.61 -3.75 24.78
C ILE A 54 -1.17 -5.10 24.33
N LYS A 55 -1.15 -5.41 23.03
CA LYS A 55 -1.80 -6.63 22.51
C LYS A 55 -0.90 -7.86 22.73
N PRO A 56 -1.34 -8.89 23.48
CA PRO A 56 -0.50 -10.05 23.82
C PRO A 56 -0.15 -10.94 22.61
N ASP A 57 -1.00 -10.95 21.60
CA ASP A 57 -0.91 -11.81 20.42
C ASP A 57 -0.63 -11.03 19.12
N TYR A 58 -0.01 -9.85 19.23
CA TYR A 58 0.37 -9.01 18.11
C TYR A 58 1.24 -9.77 17.08
N ASP A 59 0.84 -9.73 15.81
CA ASP A 59 1.61 -10.28 14.69
C ASP A 59 2.19 -9.17 13.78
N VAL A 60 3.42 -9.37 13.27
CA VAL A 60 4.09 -8.37 12.42
C VAL A 60 3.41 -8.15 11.09
N PHE A 61 2.56 -9.08 10.63
CA PHE A 61 1.79 -8.92 9.41
C PHE A 61 0.33 -8.49 9.65
N GLU A 62 -0.03 -8.04 10.85
CA GLU A 62 -1.33 -7.39 11.09
C GLU A 62 -1.49 -6.13 10.23
N ALA A 63 -2.73 -5.78 9.86
CA ALA A 63 -3.02 -4.58 9.09
C ALA A 63 -2.47 -3.30 9.75
N HIS A 64 -2.42 -3.27 11.10
CA HIS A 64 -1.81 -2.19 11.87
C HIS A 64 -0.31 -2.01 11.58
N SER A 65 0.47 -3.08 11.38
CA SER A 65 1.90 -2.96 11.06
C SER A 65 2.18 -2.18 9.78
N PHE A 66 1.27 -2.27 8.81
CA PHE A 66 1.34 -1.52 7.58
C PHE A 66 1.00 -0.04 7.77
N VAL A 67 0.02 0.27 8.64
CA VAL A 67 -0.25 1.65 9.08
C VAL A 67 0.97 2.22 9.81
N LEU A 68 1.53 1.46 10.74
CA LEU A 68 2.76 1.81 11.46
C LEU A 68 3.89 2.12 10.49
N LEU A 69 4.16 1.26 9.51
CA LEU A 69 5.18 1.49 8.49
C LEU A 69 4.94 2.80 7.73
N SER A 70 3.70 3.05 7.33
CA SER A 70 3.31 4.26 6.61
C SER A 70 3.50 5.54 7.45
N VAL A 71 3.20 5.50 8.75
CA VAL A 71 3.40 6.61 9.69
C VAL A 71 4.88 6.82 10.02
N VAL A 72 5.63 5.73 10.23
CA VAL A 72 7.08 5.77 10.49
C VAL A 72 7.80 6.43 9.32
N ILE A 73 7.51 6.04 8.09
CA ILE A 73 8.16 6.65 6.91
C ILE A 73 7.60 8.05 6.67
N GLY A 74 6.28 8.22 6.70
CA GLY A 74 5.61 9.44 6.24
C GLY A 74 5.64 10.62 7.21
N VAL A 75 5.75 10.36 8.51
CA VAL A 75 5.77 11.40 9.56
C VAL A 75 7.08 11.36 10.32
N ILE A 76 7.42 10.22 10.92
CA ILE A 76 8.51 10.15 11.91
C ILE A 76 9.86 10.37 11.23
N LEU A 77 10.19 9.52 10.26
CA LEU A 77 11.47 9.57 9.56
C LEU A 77 11.63 10.88 8.78
N ARG A 78 10.57 11.38 8.14
CA ARG A 78 10.60 12.66 7.42
C ARG A 78 10.78 13.85 8.35
N GLY A 79 10.04 13.90 9.46
CA GLY A 79 10.18 14.99 10.42
C GLY A 79 11.57 15.00 11.06
N ILE A 80 12.09 13.84 11.44
CA ILE A 80 13.49 13.68 11.88
C ILE A 80 14.48 14.14 10.81
N TRP A 81 14.26 13.74 9.55
CA TRP A 81 15.17 14.11 8.45
C TRP A 81 15.19 15.61 8.20
N ILE A 82 14.03 16.26 8.17
CA ILE A 82 13.93 17.72 8.03
C ILE A 82 14.60 18.44 9.20
N SER A 83 14.45 17.91 10.42
CA SER A 83 15.07 18.48 11.63
C SER A 83 16.59 18.37 11.66
N LEU A 84 17.16 17.27 11.16
CA LEU A 84 18.60 16.98 11.24
C LEU A 84 19.37 17.43 10.00
N PHE A 85 18.76 17.35 8.82
CA PHE A 85 19.44 17.54 7.54
C PHE A 85 18.80 18.72 6.81
N GLN A 86 19.37 19.91 6.93
CA GLN A 86 18.93 21.10 6.19
C GLN A 86 19.53 21.16 4.78
N THR A 87 19.37 20.10 4.00
CA THR A 87 19.95 20.02 2.64
C THR A 87 19.08 20.68 1.59
N ASP A 88 19.65 20.93 0.41
CA ASP A 88 18.91 21.41 -0.76
C ASP A 88 17.72 20.50 -1.09
N SER A 89 17.86 19.18 -0.90
CA SER A 89 16.76 18.21 -1.06
C SER A 89 15.61 18.46 -0.08
N VAL A 90 15.91 18.88 1.16
CA VAL A 90 14.87 19.24 2.14
C VAL A 90 14.20 20.55 1.77
N ASN A 91 14.95 21.54 1.29
CA ASN A 91 14.38 22.80 0.82
C ASN A 91 13.50 22.58 -0.43
N GLU A 92 13.96 21.78 -1.40
CA GLU A 92 13.17 21.37 -2.58
C GLU A 92 11.94 20.57 -2.16
N PHE A 93 12.09 19.63 -1.21
CA PHE A 93 10.98 18.87 -0.69
C PHE A 93 9.96 19.77 -0.02
N LEU A 94 10.33 20.70 0.84
CA LEU A 94 9.40 21.62 1.48
C LEU A 94 8.76 22.58 0.46
N GLY A 95 9.53 23.03 -0.54
CA GLY A 95 9.05 23.93 -1.58
C GLY A 95 8.52 25.24 -0.99
N SER A 96 7.22 25.48 -1.12
CA SER A 96 6.57 26.71 -0.63
C SER A 96 6.07 26.64 0.83
N ILE A 97 6.26 25.53 1.54
CA ILE A 97 5.89 25.45 2.96
C ILE A 97 7.11 25.61 3.86
N SER A 98 6.92 26.30 4.97
CA SER A 98 7.93 26.47 6.01
C SER A 98 7.88 25.33 7.02
N VAL A 99 8.94 25.18 7.81
CA VAL A 99 8.98 24.28 8.98
C VAL A 99 7.84 24.59 9.96
N THR A 100 7.47 25.87 10.12
CA THR A 100 6.34 26.29 10.96
C THR A 100 5.01 25.77 10.44
N ASP A 101 4.81 25.75 9.12
CA ASP A 101 3.61 25.14 8.52
C ASP A 101 3.57 23.62 8.80
N VAL A 102 4.73 22.95 8.72
CA VAL A 102 4.85 21.52 9.05
C VAL A 102 4.50 21.26 10.53
N LEU A 103 5.02 22.08 11.44
CA LEU A 103 4.70 22.03 12.87
C LEU A 103 3.20 22.21 13.15
N SER A 104 2.56 23.16 12.46
CA SER A 104 1.13 23.45 12.65
C SER A 104 0.22 22.26 12.33
N ALA A 105 0.70 21.28 11.55
CA ALA A 105 -0.04 20.08 11.19
C ALA A 105 0.01 18.97 12.25
N TYR A 106 0.96 19.00 13.19
CA TYR A 106 1.13 17.94 14.19
C TYR A 106 -0.06 17.78 15.13
N PRO A 107 -0.72 18.84 15.64
CA PRO A 107 -1.93 18.68 16.44
C PRO A 107 -2.99 17.82 15.74
N LEU A 108 -3.23 18.07 14.46
CA LEU A 108 -4.16 17.28 13.65
C LEU A 108 -3.69 15.82 13.49
N VAL A 109 -2.39 15.60 13.24
CA VAL A 109 -1.79 14.25 13.18
C VAL A 109 -1.97 13.50 14.50
N PHE A 110 -1.67 14.13 15.63
CA PHE A 110 -1.83 13.55 16.97
C PHE A 110 -3.28 13.17 17.24
N SER A 111 -4.22 14.09 17.03
CA SER A 111 -5.65 13.82 17.21
C SER A 111 -6.14 12.69 16.30
N GLY A 112 -5.73 12.69 15.04
CA GLY A 112 -6.06 11.63 14.08
C GLY A 112 -5.52 10.26 14.49
N LEU A 113 -4.27 10.19 14.95
CA LEU A 113 -3.66 8.93 15.38
C LEU A 113 -4.24 8.41 16.71
N ILE A 114 -4.56 9.29 17.66
CA ILE A 114 -5.30 8.92 18.87
C ILE A 114 -6.67 8.34 18.50
N ALA A 115 -7.42 9.02 17.62
CA ALA A 115 -8.70 8.53 17.13
C ALA A 115 -8.59 7.16 16.46
N TYR A 116 -7.57 6.98 15.61
CA TYR A 116 -7.26 5.68 15.01
C TYR A 116 -6.99 4.59 16.04
N LEU A 117 -6.19 4.86 17.08
CA LEU A 117 -5.92 3.89 18.14
C LEU A 117 -7.19 3.56 18.94
N LEU A 118 -8.03 4.55 19.24
CA LEU A 118 -9.33 4.33 19.89
C LEU A 118 -10.21 3.40 19.05
N GLY A 119 -10.28 3.63 17.73
CA GLY A 119 -10.99 2.75 16.81
C GLY A 119 -10.39 1.35 16.77
N TYR A 120 -9.06 1.25 16.75
CA TYR A 120 -8.35 -0.02 16.74
C TYR A 120 -8.57 -0.85 18.01
N TYR A 121 -8.64 -0.21 19.18
CA TYR A 121 -8.90 -0.88 20.46
C TYR A 121 -10.38 -1.10 20.78
N THR A 122 -11.29 -0.54 19.98
CA THR A 122 -12.73 -0.72 20.19
C THR A 122 -13.08 -2.21 20.07
N LYS A 123 -13.71 -2.77 21.10
CA LYS A 123 -14.12 -4.18 21.11
C LYS A 123 -15.26 -4.41 20.13
N ILE A 124 -14.97 -5.12 19.04
CA ILE A 124 -15.98 -5.54 18.08
C ILE A 124 -16.47 -6.93 18.52
N LYS A 125 -17.77 -7.07 18.80
CA LYS A 125 -18.39 -8.36 19.14
C LYS A 125 -18.16 -9.33 17.98
N ASN A 126 -17.73 -10.56 18.27
CA ASN A 126 -17.36 -11.60 17.28
C ASN A 126 -18.23 -11.58 16.02
N VAL A 127 -17.76 -10.89 14.98
CA VAL A 127 -18.46 -10.85 13.70
C VAL A 127 -18.04 -12.09 12.93
N ARG A 128 -18.95 -13.05 12.83
CA ARG A 128 -18.79 -14.15 11.89
C ARG A 128 -19.10 -13.61 10.52
N VAL A 129 -18.07 -13.43 9.70
CA VAL A 129 -18.32 -13.11 8.29
C VAL A 129 -18.83 -14.39 7.64
N PRO A 130 -20.05 -14.41 7.07
CA PRO A 130 -20.60 -15.58 6.40
C PRO A 130 -19.93 -15.73 5.02
N PHE A 131 -18.62 -15.98 5.01
CA PHE A 131 -17.97 -16.40 3.78
C PHE A 131 -18.49 -17.78 3.42
N LYS A 132 -19.09 -17.90 2.24
CA LYS A 132 -19.45 -19.20 1.63
C LYS A 132 -18.25 -20.16 1.55
N PHE A 133 -17.04 -19.61 1.63
CA PHE A 133 -15.74 -20.31 1.60
C PHE A 133 -15.12 -20.54 3.00
N SER A 134 -15.89 -20.40 4.07
CA SER A 134 -15.38 -20.51 5.45
C SER A 134 -15.06 -21.93 5.91
N ASN A 135 -15.66 -22.95 5.29
CA ASN A 135 -15.27 -24.34 5.52
C ASN A 135 -13.83 -24.59 5.03
N PRO A 136 -13.08 -25.54 5.62
CA PRO A 136 -11.76 -25.93 5.14
C PRO A 136 -11.91 -26.34 3.68
N ALA A 137 -11.54 -25.42 2.79
CA ALA A 137 -11.86 -25.52 1.38
C ALA A 137 -11.22 -26.80 0.84
N ILE A 138 -12.01 -27.64 0.18
CA ILE A 138 -11.45 -28.77 -0.57
C ILE A 138 -11.02 -28.19 -1.92
N TRP A 139 -9.75 -27.84 -2.00
CA TRP A 139 -9.11 -27.35 -3.21
C TRP A 139 -9.02 -28.50 -4.22
N SER A 140 -9.60 -28.32 -5.40
CA SER A 140 -9.42 -29.29 -6.48
C SER A 140 -8.19 -28.93 -7.30
N ARG A 141 -7.14 -29.75 -7.18
CA ARG A 141 -5.89 -29.57 -7.94
C ARG A 141 -6.12 -29.46 -9.45
N ARG A 142 -7.02 -30.29 -10.01
CA ARG A 142 -7.37 -30.27 -11.44
C ARG A 142 -7.95 -28.93 -11.88
N TYR A 143 -8.94 -28.40 -11.15
CA TYR A 143 -9.52 -27.09 -11.46
C TYR A 143 -8.52 -25.97 -11.27
N LEU A 144 -7.73 -26.01 -10.19
CA LEU A 144 -6.69 -25.03 -9.92
C LEU A 144 -5.70 -24.90 -11.08
N ILE A 145 -5.17 -26.02 -11.59
CA ILE A 145 -4.26 -26.02 -12.74
C ILE A 145 -4.96 -25.53 -14.01
N GLY A 146 -6.16 -26.05 -14.32
CA GLY A 146 -6.90 -25.66 -15.52
C GLY A 146 -7.21 -24.16 -15.56
N ILE A 147 -7.67 -23.59 -14.44
CA ILE A 147 -7.97 -22.16 -14.32
C ILE A 147 -6.69 -21.33 -14.40
N SER A 148 -5.58 -21.78 -13.81
CA SER A 148 -4.28 -21.11 -13.95
C SER A 148 -3.87 -20.96 -15.41
N VAL A 149 -3.99 -22.03 -16.21
CA VAL A 149 -3.65 -21.98 -17.64
C VAL A 149 -4.55 -21.00 -18.39
N VAL A 150 -5.87 -21.05 -18.16
CA VAL A 150 -6.83 -20.11 -18.77
C VAL A 150 -6.50 -18.66 -18.41
N VAL A 151 -6.21 -18.39 -17.14
CA VAL A 151 -5.85 -17.04 -16.68
C VAL A 151 -4.53 -16.57 -17.28
N ILE A 152 -3.53 -17.44 -17.41
CA ILE A 152 -2.25 -17.10 -18.06
C ILE A 152 -2.50 -16.72 -19.52
N VAL A 153 -3.29 -17.51 -20.27
CA VAL A 153 -3.60 -17.24 -21.69
C VAL A 153 -4.35 -15.91 -21.83
N ILE A 154 -5.40 -15.69 -21.04
CA ILE A 154 -6.16 -14.42 -21.06
C ILE A 154 -5.26 -13.25 -20.70
N SER A 155 -4.49 -13.35 -19.61
CA SER A 155 -3.66 -12.25 -19.13
C SER A 155 -2.52 -11.93 -20.10
N GLY A 156 -1.92 -12.95 -20.71
CA GLY A 156 -0.90 -12.82 -21.73
C GLY A 156 -1.44 -12.15 -22.99
N TRP A 157 -2.57 -12.61 -23.51
CA TRP A 157 -3.21 -12.02 -24.69
C TRP A 157 -3.63 -10.56 -24.47
N VAL A 158 -4.25 -10.24 -23.32
CA VAL A 158 -4.63 -8.86 -23.00
C VAL A 158 -3.39 -7.98 -22.80
N SER A 159 -2.33 -8.49 -22.18
CA SER A 159 -1.07 -7.75 -22.04
C SER A 159 -0.44 -7.48 -23.41
N TYR A 160 -0.45 -8.45 -24.32
CA TYR A 160 -0.03 -8.27 -25.71
C TYR A 160 -0.86 -7.20 -26.41
N LYS A 161 -2.19 -7.21 -26.28
CA LYS A 161 -3.04 -6.16 -26.86
C LYS A 161 -2.82 -4.78 -26.25
N LEU A 162 -2.51 -4.71 -24.96
CA LEU A 162 -2.07 -3.46 -24.33
C LEU A 162 -0.73 -2.97 -24.89
N PHE A 163 0.17 -3.86 -25.32
CA PHE A 163 1.40 -3.47 -26.00
C PHE A 163 1.15 -2.98 -27.43
N ASP A 164 0.36 -3.72 -28.19
CA ASP A 164 -0.04 -3.45 -29.58
C ASP A 164 -0.70 -2.06 -29.70
N LEU A 165 -1.66 -1.76 -28.83
CA LEU A 165 -2.37 -0.47 -28.79
C LEU A 165 -1.47 0.74 -28.47
N ASN A 166 -0.28 0.51 -27.91
CA ASN A 166 0.67 1.57 -27.59
C ASN A 166 1.76 1.73 -28.68
N THR A 167 1.63 1.03 -29.82
CA THR A 167 2.53 1.12 -30.99
C THR A 167 4.01 0.98 -30.63
N LEU A 168 4.33 0.00 -29.79
CA LEU A 168 5.66 -0.14 -29.21
C LEU A 168 6.54 -1.06 -30.05
N LEU A 169 7.55 -0.49 -30.69
CA LEU A 169 8.59 -1.25 -31.38
C LEU A 169 9.75 -1.66 -30.45
N PHE A 170 9.66 -1.38 -29.13
CA PHE A 170 10.73 -1.58 -28.14
C PHE A 170 12.07 -0.98 -28.59
N THR A 171 12.02 0.10 -29.38
CA THR A 171 13.21 0.76 -29.92
C THR A 171 14.00 1.48 -28.85
N THR A 172 13.33 2.03 -27.83
CA THR A 172 14.01 2.71 -26.71
C THR A 172 13.40 2.38 -25.33
N LEU A 173 14.25 2.42 -24.28
CA LEU A 173 13.83 2.28 -22.88
C LEU A 173 12.93 3.45 -22.41
N GLU A 174 13.04 4.61 -23.04
CA GLU A 174 12.26 5.80 -22.70
C GLU A 174 10.80 5.69 -23.14
N GLU A 175 10.57 5.10 -24.33
CA GLU A 175 9.23 4.73 -24.79
C GLU A 175 8.52 3.86 -23.74
N VAL A 176 9.25 3.00 -23.02
CA VAL A 176 8.72 2.18 -21.90
C VAL A 176 8.12 2.98 -20.76
N SER A 177 8.71 4.11 -20.42
CA SER A 177 8.17 4.97 -19.36
C SER A 177 6.95 5.76 -19.81
N SER A 178 6.89 6.15 -21.09
CA SER A 178 5.81 6.97 -21.68
C SER A 178 4.49 6.21 -21.86
N LYS A 179 4.50 4.86 -21.81
CA LYS A 179 3.39 3.89 -22.02
C LYS A 179 2.11 4.09 -21.20
N ARG A 180 2.07 5.04 -20.27
CA ARG A 180 0.95 5.18 -19.33
C ARG A 180 -0.23 5.99 -19.88
N ARG A 181 -0.11 6.56 -21.08
CA ARG A 181 -0.95 7.67 -21.55
C ARG A 181 -1.33 7.51 -23.03
N THR A 182 -2.53 6.98 -23.30
CA THR A 182 -3.15 7.05 -24.63
C THR A 182 -4.11 8.24 -24.67
N PHE A 183 -3.92 9.14 -25.65
CA PHE A 183 -4.78 10.29 -25.86
C PHE A 183 -6.08 9.84 -26.53
N VAL A 184 -7.23 10.20 -25.97
CA VAL A 184 -8.55 9.93 -26.56
C VAL A 184 -9.12 11.25 -27.06
N GLY A 185 -9.36 11.37 -28.37
CA GLY A 185 -10.16 12.46 -28.94
C GLY A 185 -9.46 13.81 -29.11
N GLY A 186 -8.15 13.85 -29.35
CA GLY A 186 -7.42 15.08 -29.68
C GLY A 186 -7.23 16.09 -28.52
N GLU A 187 -8.00 15.97 -27.43
CA GLU A 187 -7.80 16.78 -26.25
C GLU A 187 -6.57 16.31 -25.46
N LYS A 188 -5.60 17.22 -25.28
CA LYS A 188 -4.32 16.98 -24.57
C LYS A 188 -4.46 16.46 -23.12
N TRP A 189 -5.67 16.39 -22.56
CA TRP A 189 -5.91 16.11 -21.14
C TRP A 189 -6.81 14.89 -20.85
N GLN A 190 -7.37 14.24 -21.87
CA GLN A 190 -8.22 13.06 -21.70
C GLN A 190 -7.46 11.76 -21.96
N TYR A 191 -7.11 11.07 -20.87
CA TYR A 191 -6.48 9.74 -20.94
C TYR A 191 -7.47 8.66 -20.56
N THR A 192 -7.56 7.62 -21.39
CA THR A 192 -8.11 6.34 -20.95
C THR A 192 -7.00 5.52 -20.30
N SER A 193 -7.22 5.02 -19.09
CA SER A 193 -6.26 4.13 -18.42
C SER A 193 -6.40 2.67 -18.86
N SER A 194 -7.24 2.38 -19.86
CA SER A 194 -7.63 1.03 -20.27
C SER A 194 -7.93 0.13 -19.07
N GLY A 195 -8.68 0.68 -18.09
CA GLY A 195 -8.82 0.11 -16.75
C GLY A 195 -9.28 -1.35 -16.73
N TYR A 196 -10.25 -1.71 -17.58
CA TYR A 196 -10.75 -3.09 -17.68
C TYR A 196 -9.75 -4.04 -18.33
N MET A 197 -9.02 -3.60 -19.36
CA MET A 197 -7.94 -4.41 -19.95
C MET A 197 -6.82 -4.64 -18.94
N ARG A 198 -6.40 -3.60 -18.20
CA ARG A 198 -5.42 -3.76 -17.12
C ARG A 198 -5.95 -4.68 -16.02
N TRP A 199 -7.24 -4.62 -15.72
CA TRP A 199 -7.86 -5.54 -14.77
C TRP A 199 -7.81 -6.99 -15.25
N ALA A 200 -8.20 -7.26 -16.50
CA ALA A 200 -8.13 -8.59 -17.10
C ALA A 200 -6.69 -9.13 -17.15
N ALA A 201 -5.71 -8.31 -17.55
CA ALA A 201 -4.29 -8.67 -17.51
C ALA A 201 -3.79 -8.92 -16.08
N GLY A 202 -4.32 -8.20 -15.10
CA GLY A 202 -4.00 -8.40 -13.68
C GLY A 202 -4.58 -9.68 -13.07
N LEU A 203 -5.43 -10.44 -13.78
CA LEU A 203 -6.01 -11.68 -13.26
C LEU A 203 -4.95 -12.70 -12.84
N VAL A 204 -3.81 -12.72 -13.53
CA VAL A 204 -2.69 -13.60 -13.20
C VAL A 204 -2.11 -13.35 -11.80
N THR A 205 -2.16 -12.11 -11.29
CA THR A 205 -1.71 -11.79 -9.94
C THR A 205 -2.63 -12.42 -8.88
N TYR A 206 -3.94 -12.35 -9.07
CA TYR A 206 -4.89 -13.00 -8.16
C TYR A 206 -4.74 -14.51 -8.20
N MET A 207 -4.55 -15.08 -9.40
CA MET A 207 -4.34 -16.51 -9.57
C MET A 207 -3.02 -16.98 -8.94
N TYR A 208 -1.95 -16.21 -9.07
CA TYR A 208 -0.68 -16.45 -8.38
C TYR A 208 -0.88 -16.54 -6.87
N VAL A 209 -1.57 -15.57 -6.26
CA VAL A 209 -1.81 -15.56 -4.81
C VAL A 209 -2.66 -16.76 -4.37
N ILE A 210 -3.70 -17.10 -5.12
CA ILE A 210 -4.54 -18.30 -4.86
C ILE A 210 -3.68 -19.57 -4.94
N TYR A 211 -2.82 -19.68 -5.97
CA TYR A 211 -1.95 -20.84 -6.16
C TYR A 211 -0.85 -20.94 -5.10
N ALA A 212 -0.25 -19.82 -4.70
CA ALA A 212 0.74 -19.75 -3.63
C ALA A 212 0.16 -20.22 -2.29
N ALA A 213 -1.07 -19.79 -1.98
CA ALA A 213 -1.77 -20.24 -0.79
C ALA A 213 -2.03 -21.75 -0.80
N TYR A 214 -2.47 -22.31 -1.93
CA TYR A 214 -2.59 -23.77 -2.09
C TYR A 214 -1.26 -24.50 -1.91
N TYR A 215 -0.20 -24.01 -2.58
CA TYR A 215 1.13 -24.61 -2.59
C TYR A 215 1.70 -24.71 -1.17
N PHE A 216 1.67 -23.59 -0.43
CA PHE A 216 2.19 -23.52 0.95
C PHE A 216 1.30 -24.27 1.94
N TYR A 217 -0.03 -24.24 1.77
CA TYR A 217 -0.95 -25.01 2.61
C TYR A 217 -0.79 -26.52 2.47
N LYS A 218 -0.41 -27.00 1.28
CA LYS A 218 -0.20 -28.43 0.99
C LYS A 218 1.26 -28.88 1.13
N ASP A 219 2.15 -27.99 1.61
CA ASP A 219 3.58 -28.25 1.83
C ASP A 219 4.25 -28.98 0.66
N LYS A 220 4.05 -28.47 -0.56
CA LYS A 220 4.54 -29.11 -1.79
C LYS A 220 6.07 -28.98 -1.93
N SER A 221 6.67 -29.99 -2.56
CA SER A 221 8.10 -29.99 -2.91
C SER A 221 8.41 -28.99 -4.03
N LEU A 222 9.60 -28.38 -3.94
CA LEU A 222 10.13 -27.41 -4.90
C LEU A 222 10.35 -27.98 -6.32
N TRP A 223 10.46 -29.30 -6.45
CA TRP A 223 10.67 -29.98 -7.74
C TRP A 223 9.37 -30.54 -8.35
N SER A 224 8.22 -30.17 -7.78
CA SER A 224 6.92 -30.61 -8.29
C SER A 224 6.45 -29.76 -9.49
N VAL A 225 5.54 -30.32 -10.29
CA VAL A 225 4.81 -29.57 -11.32
C VAL A 225 4.11 -28.34 -10.72
N ASP A 226 3.66 -28.44 -9.46
CA ASP A 226 3.02 -27.32 -8.76
C ASP A 226 4.02 -26.16 -8.53
N SER A 227 5.30 -26.46 -8.29
CA SER A 227 6.36 -25.45 -8.17
C SER A 227 6.63 -24.75 -9.50
N LEU A 228 6.74 -25.51 -10.60
CA LEU A 228 6.92 -24.95 -11.94
C LEU A 228 5.78 -23.98 -12.30
N LEU A 229 4.53 -24.39 -12.06
CA LEU A 229 3.37 -23.54 -12.33
C LEU A 229 3.35 -22.29 -11.44
N LEU A 230 3.74 -22.40 -10.18
CA LEU A 230 3.87 -21.25 -9.28
C LEU A 230 4.90 -20.24 -9.79
N VAL A 231 6.06 -20.71 -10.26
CA VAL A 231 7.11 -19.87 -10.86
C VAL A 231 6.60 -19.20 -12.14
N VAL A 232 5.93 -19.93 -13.02
CA VAL A 232 5.33 -19.35 -14.25
C VAL A 232 4.32 -18.25 -13.89
N LEU A 233 3.41 -18.49 -12.94
CA LEU A 233 2.44 -17.48 -12.48
C LEU A 233 3.13 -16.25 -11.88
N PHE A 234 4.22 -16.44 -11.14
CA PHE A 234 5.02 -15.35 -10.58
C PHE A 234 5.68 -14.50 -11.69
N LEU A 235 6.28 -15.16 -12.69
CA LEU A 235 6.91 -14.50 -13.82
C LEU A 235 5.89 -13.70 -14.65
N PHE A 236 4.72 -14.27 -14.95
CA PHE A 236 3.66 -13.54 -15.64
C PHE A 236 3.12 -12.37 -14.82
N SER A 237 2.96 -12.53 -13.51
CA SER A 237 2.52 -11.43 -12.62
C SER A 237 3.56 -10.30 -12.55
N THR A 238 4.84 -10.66 -12.48
CA THR A 238 5.95 -9.69 -12.53
C THR A 238 6.02 -9.01 -13.89
N GLY A 239 5.88 -9.78 -14.97
CA GLY A 239 5.79 -9.28 -16.33
C GLY A 239 4.67 -8.27 -16.51
N TYR A 240 3.46 -8.56 -15.99
CA TYR A 240 2.34 -7.61 -15.97
C TYR A 240 2.70 -6.28 -15.27
N TYR A 241 3.33 -6.34 -14.08
CA TYR A 241 3.74 -5.12 -13.40
C TYR A 241 4.87 -4.37 -14.11
N PHE A 242 5.74 -5.09 -14.81
CA PHE A 242 6.75 -4.51 -15.68
C PHE A 242 6.11 -3.76 -16.86
N VAL A 243 5.09 -4.36 -17.52
CA VAL A 243 4.30 -3.70 -18.57
C VAL A 243 3.71 -2.38 -18.05
N LEU A 244 3.20 -2.38 -16.83
CA LEU A 244 2.63 -1.19 -16.19
C LEU A 244 3.67 -0.21 -15.63
N SER A 245 4.97 -0.54 -15.72
CA SER A 245 6.06 0.22 -15.10
C SER A 245 5.81 0.47 -13.60
N SER A 246 5.27 -0.53 -12.89
CA SER A 246 4.84 -0.44 -11.49
C SER A 246 5.75 -1.24 -10.56
N ARG A 247 6.81 -0.60 -10.06
CA ARG A 247 7.72 -1.22 -9.06
C ARG A 247 6.99 -1.64 -7.80
N GLY A 248 6.08 -0.78 -7.32
CA GLY A 248 5.26 -1.07 -6.14
C GLY A 248 4.38 -2.31 -6.29
N GLY A 249 3.98 -2.65 -7.52
CA GLY A 249 3.24 -3.89 -7.79
C GLY A 249 4.08 -5.15 -7.59
N VAL A 250 5.33 -5.15 -8.05
CA VAL A 250 6.28 -6.25 -7.81
C VAL A 250 6.60 -6.39 -6.33
N ILE A 251 6.84 -5.28 -5.63
CA ILE A 251 7.07 -5.29 -4.17
C ILE A 251 5.84 -5.86 -3.46
N SER A 252 4.63 -5.43 -3.85
CA SER A 252 3.39 -5.95 -3.27
C SER A 252 3.25 -7.45 -3.48
N LEU A 253 3.61 -7.96 -4.68
CA LEU A 253 3.60 -9.38 -4.99
C LEU A 253 4.50 -10.19 -4.03
N ILE A 254 5.71 -9.70 -3.77
CA ILE A 254 6.65 -10.32 -2.82
C ILE A 254 6.08 -10.29 -1.40
N ILE A 255 5.54 -9.14 -0.96
CA ILE A 255 4.89 -8.99 0.34
C ILE A 255 3.73 -9.99 0.47
N TYR A 256 2.92 -10.17 -0.58
CA TYR A 256 1.81 -11.13 -0.58
C TYR A 256 2.31 -12.56 -0.36
N THR A 257 3.35 -12.97 -1.07
CA THR A 257 3.96 -14.30 -0.91
C THR A 257 4.49 -14.52 0.51
N ILE A 258 5.16 -13.51 1.07
CA ILE A 258 5.71 -13.52 2.44
C ILE A 258 4.59 -13.68 3.47
N ILE A 259 3.48 -12.93 3.34
CA ILE A 259 2.32 -13.01 4.24
C ILE A 259 1.69 -14.41 4.18
N ILE A 260 1.45 -14.93 2.97
CA ILE A 260 0.84 -16.25 2.78
C ILE A 260 1.73 -17.34 3.36
N TYR A 261 3.03 -17.31 3.08
CA TYR A 261 4.01 -18.23 3.66
C TYR A 261 4.02 -18.15 5.19
N HIS A 262 4.02 -16.93 5.75
CA HIS A 262 4.02 -16.70 7.19
C HIS A 262 2.83 -17.38 7.89
N PHE A 263 1.62 -17.23 7.33
CA PHE A 263 0.40 -17.72 7.95
C PHE A 263 0.08 -19.18 7.64
N LEU A 264 0.47 -19.70 6.47
CA LEU A 264 0.07 -21.05 6.04
C LEU A 264 1.15 -22.13 6.20
N GLN A 265 2.44 -21.77 6.24
CA GLN A 265 3.52 -22.75 6.31
C GLN A 265 4.43 -22.54 7.52
N LYS A 266 5.19 -21.43 7.56
CA LYS A 266 6.17 -21.17 8.62
C LYS A 266 6.18 -19.69 8.98
N ARG A 267 6.10 -19.42 10.29
CA ARG A 267 6.22 -18.06 10.81
C ARG A 267 7.60 -17.48 10.51
N ILE A 268 7.59 -16.35 9.81
CA ILE A 268 8.78 -15.55 9.55
C ILE A 268 9.10 -14.75 10.81
N SER A 269 10.37 -14.80 11.23
CA SER A 269 10.83 -14.01 12.37
C SER A 269 10.92 -12.52 12.02
N VAL A 270 10.69 -11.66 13.01
CA VAL A 270 10.84 -10.20 12.86
C VAL A 270 12.21 -9.82 12.30
N ARG A 271 13.28 -10.51 12.75
CA ARG A 271 14.65 -10.29 12.26
C ARG A 271 14.74 -10.52 10.76
N ALA A 272 14.16 -11.61 10.25
CA ALA A 272 14.16 -11.89 8.82
C ALA A 272 13.40 -10.83 8.01
N VAL A 273 12.29 -10.30 8.55
CA VAL A 273 11.55 -9.20 7.91
C VAL A 273 12.41 -7.94 7.85
N VAL A 274 13.05 -7.55 8.96
CA VAL A 274 13.93 -6.38 9.01
C VAL A 274 15.12 -6.55 8.07
N THR A 275 15.81 -7.70 8.09
CA THR A 275 16.93 -7.99 7.19
C THR A 275 16.50 -7.94 5.72
N GLY A 276 15.36 -8.54 5.38
CA GLY A 276 14.83 -8.51 4.01
C GLY A 276 14.49 -7.10 3.54
N LEU A 277 13.92 -6.26 4.42
CA LEU A 277 13.64 -4.87 4.13
C LEU A 277 14.92 -4.07 3.91
N SER A 278 15.94 -4.23 4.77
CA SER A 278 17.23 -3.56 4.63
C SER A 278 17.92 -3.94 3.32
N ILE A 279 17.95 -5.23 2.98
CA ILE A 279 18.51 -5.70 1.69
C ILE A 279 17.74 -5.07 0.52
N SER A 280 16.41 -5.01 0.59
CA SER A 280 15.60 -4.41 -0.46
C SER A 280 15.93 -2.93 -0.67
N VAL A 281 16.08 -2.15 0.41
CA VAL A 281 16.48 -0.74 0.34
C VAL A 281 17.86 -0.59 -0.32
N ILE A 282 18.83 -1.42 0.07
CA ILE A 282 20.17 -1.41 -0.53
C ILE A 282 20.12 -1.72 -2.03
N LEU A 283 19.35 -2.73 -2.43
CA LEU A 283 19.17 -3.09 -3.85
C LEU A 283 18.48 -1.97 -4.64
N PHE A 284 17.49 -1.28 -4.05
CA PHE A 284 16.85 -0.13 -4.69
C PHE A 284 17.80 1.05 -4.85
N ALA A 285 18.62 1.36 -3.84
CA ALA A 285 19.65 2.38 -3.92
C ALA A 285 20.65 2.03 -5.03
N PHE A 286 21.13 0.78 -5.06
CA PHE A 286 22.07 0.30 -6.07
C PHE A 286 21.49 0.35 -7.49
N MET A 287 20.26 -0.12 -7.71
CA MET A 287 19.59 -0.03 -9.01
C MET A 287 19.41 1.42 -9.48
N THR A 288 19.23 2.36 -8.55
CA THR A 288 19.06 3.76 -8.91
C THR A 288 20.39 4.42 -9.27
N ILE A 289 21.47 4.07 -8.57
CA ILE A 289 22.84 4.46 -8.92
C ILE A 289 23.22 3.95 -10.31
N LEU A 290 22.97 2.66 -10.60
CA LEU A 290 23.25 2.08 -11.93
C LEU A 290 22.46 2.73 -13.08
N ARG A 291 21.40 3.48 -12.76
CA ARG A 291 20.57 4.13 -13.76
C ARG A 291 21.10 5.50 -14.18
N ASP A 292 22.02 6.09 -13.42
CA ASP A 292 22.54 7.42 -13.73
C ASP A 292 23.83 7.30 -14.57
N PRO A 293 23.76 7.55 -15.89
CA PRO A 293 24.92 7.40 -16.79
C PRO A 293 26.00 8.46 -16.54
N THR A 294 25.71 9.49 -15.72
CA THR A 294 26.64 10.58 -15.42
C THR A 294 27.54 10.30 -14.22
N LEU A 295 27.35 9.18 -13.52
CA LEU A 295 28.12 8.85 -12.33
C LEU A 295 29.53 8.34 -12.67
N SER A 296 30.48 9.27 -12.67
CA SER A 296 31.89 8.94 -12.49
C SER A 296 32.11 8.30 -11.10
N THR A 297 33.01 7.32 -11.01
CA THR A 297 33.31 6.53 -9.80
C THR A 297 33.69 7.36 -8.57
N ARG A 298 34.02 8.66 -8.75
CA ARG A 298 34.47 9.55 -7.66
C ARG A 298 33.36 10.04 -6.72
N ASN A 299 32.06 9.90 -7.07
CA ASN A 299 30.96 10.51 -6.30
C ASN A 299 29.90 9.55 -5.73
N ILE A 300 30.21 8.25 -5.59
CA ILE A 300 29.24 7.23 -5.13
C ILE A 300 28.57 7.61 -3.79
N ALA A 301 29.32 8.15 -2.83
CA ALA A 301 28.79 8.55 -1.54
C ALA A 301 27.75 9.68 -1.64
N HIS A 302 28.01 10.69 -2.48
CA HIS A 302 27.07 11.79 -2.72
C HIS A 302 25.79 11.29 -3.42
N SER A 303 25.92 10.33 -4.34
CA SER A 303 24.78 9.69 -4.99
C SER A 303 23.93 8.87 -4.02
N LEU A 304 24.56 8.11 -3.12
CA LEU A 304 23.85 7.36 -2.07
C LEU A 304 23.06 8.30 -1.16
N TYR A 305 23.63 9.45 -0.79
CA TYR A 305 22.95 10.46 0.00
C TYR A 305 21.72 11.02 -0.72
N LYS A 306 21.89 11.46 -1.98
CA LYS A 306 20.80 12.00 -2.81
C LYS A 306 19.68 11.00 -3.09
N GLU A 307 20.00 9.72 -3.24
CA GLU A 307 18.98 8.67 -3.40
C GLU A 307 18.27 8.34 -2.09
N THR A 308 18.97 8.42 -0.96
CA THR A 308 18.34 8.30 0.36
C THR A 308 17.36 9.44 0.60
N ASP A 309 17.73 10.68 0.24
CA ASP A 309 16.83 11.84 0.25
C ASP A 309 15.55 11.55 -0.55
N LYS A 310 15.66 11.06 -1.79
CA LYS A 310 14.48 10.73 -2.61
C LYS A 310 13.59 9.65 -2.01
N ILE A 311 14.18 8.66 -1.33
CA ILE A 311 13.42 7.59 -0.67
C ILE A 311 12.67 8.14 0.55
N ILE A 312 13.32 8.96 1.37
CA ILE A 312 12.73 9.51 2.60
C ILE A 312 11.75 10.63 2.25
N LEU A 313 12.18 11.61 1.47
CA LEU A 313 11.48 12.84 1.09
C LEU A 313 10.56 12.66 -0.13
N ASN A 314 9.91 11.50 -0.29
CA ASN A 314 8.86 11.34 -1.30
C ASN A 314 7.48 11.78 -0.77
N GLU A 315 6.49 11.97 -1.65
CA GLU A 315 5.13 12.37 -1.23
C GLU A 315 4.16 11.20 -0.98
N ASN A 316 4.65 9.95 -0.97
CA ASN A 316 3.83 8.76 -0.69
C ASN A 316 3.63 8.57 0.83
N MET A 317 2.80 7.59 1.20
CA MET A 317 2.49 7.21 2.59
C MET A 317 1.75 8.31 3.38
N PHE A 318 1.70 8.19 4.71
CA PHE A 318 1.09 9.17 5.61
C PHE A 318 1.96 10.44 5.74
N GLY A 319 2.09 11.21 4.65
CA GLY A 319 3.13 12.24 4.53
C GLY A 319 2.85 13.55 5.27
N ILE A 320 3.73 13.94 6.20
CA ILE A 320 3.59 15.16 7.00
C ILE A 320 3.57 16.46 6.17
N LYS A 321 4.45 16.60 5.17
CA LYS A 321 4.44 17.76 4.23
C LYS A 321 3.08 17.92 3.57
N LYS A 322 2.50 16.83 3.08
CA LYS A 322 1.21 16.83 2.39
C LYS A 322 0.08 17.21 3.35
N THR A 323 0.12 16.69 4.57
CA THR A 323 -0.80 17.09 5.63
C THR A 323 -0.72 18.60 5.89
N ALA A 324 0.49 19.13 6.08
CA ALA A 324 0.71 20.55 6.32
C ALA A 324 0.25 21.44 5.17
N LYS A 325 0.62 21.09 3.93
CA LYS A 325 0.20 21.85 2.75
C LYS A 325 -1.33 21.84 2.60
N ILE A 326 -2.00 20.69 2.72
CA ILE A 326 -3.47 20.66 2.61
C ILE A 326 -4.12 21.41 3.78
N TYR A 327 -3.60 21.30 4.99
CA TYR A 327 -4.13 21.98 6.17
C TYR A 327 -4.04 23.51 6.04
N LYS A 328 -2.93 24.02 5.51
CA LYS A 328 -2.72 25.46 5.26
C LYS A 328 -3.62 26.00 4.16
N GLU A 329 -3.77 25.24 3.07
CA GLU A 329 -4.37 25.74 1.82
C GLU A 329 -5.89 25.51 1.75
N VAL A 330 -6.47 24.78 2.70
CA VAL A 330 -7.92 24.51 2.80
C VAL A 330 -8.43 25.19 4.07
N PRO A 331 -9.38 26.15 3.99
CA PRO A 331 -10.26 26.37 2.84
C PRO A 331 -9.81 27.44 1.83
N GLU A 332 -8.72 28.18 2.08
CA GLU A 332 -8.37 29.40 1.34
C GLU A 332 -8.28 29.21 -0.18
N ASN A 333 -7.55 28.19 -0.64
CA ASN A 333 -7.35 27.88 -2.07
C ASN A 333 -8.22 26.74 -2.58
N MET A 334 -8.90 26.02 -1.67
CA MET A 334 -9.83 24.98 -2.01
C MET A 334 -10.93 24.87 -0.95
N ASN A 335 -12.15 25.23 -1.34
CA ASN A 335 -13.34 25.06 -0.51
C ASN A 335 -13.50 23.60 -0.04
N TYR A 336 -14.11 23.45 1.15
CA TYR A 336 -14.53 22.15 1.64
C TYR A 336 -15.45 21.44 0.64
N MET A 337 -15.33 20.11 0.60
CA MET A 337 -15.98 19.26 -0.40
C MET A 337 -17.24 18.56 0.11
N TYR A 338 -17.56 18.70 1.40
CA TYR A 338 -18.82 18.27 2.04
C TYR A 338 -19.26 16.83 1.71
N GLY A 339 -18.33 15.89 1.70
CA GLY A 339 -18.58 14.47 1.43
C GLY A 339 -18.53 14.07 -0.05
N SER A 340 -18.46 15.03 -0.98
CA SER A 340 -18.52 14.75 -2.41
C SER A 340 -17.38 13.88 -2.93
N THR A 341 -16.24 13.79 -2.23
CA THR A 341 -15.13 12.90 -2.61
C THR A 341 -15.31 11.47 -2.08
N MET A 342 -16.06 11.32 -0.99
CA MET A 342 -16.33 10.04 -0.33
C MET A 342 -17.32 9.16 -1.10
N VAL A 343 -18.10 9.74 -2.02
CA VAL A 343 -19.13 9.03 -2.80
C VAL A 343 -18.74 8.80 -4.28
N ARG A 344 -17.58 9.29 -4.74
CA ARG A 344 -17.23 9.23 -6.18
C ARG A 344 -16.98 7.82 -6.70
N TRP A 345 -16.68 6.89 -5.82
CA TRP A 345 -16.50 5.48 -6.17
C TRP A 345 -17.77 4.86 -6.78
N VAL A 346 -18.96 5.40 -6.50
CA VAL A 346 -20.25 4.95 -7.07
C VAL A 346 -20.23 5.07 -8.61
N TYR A 347 -19.57 6.09 -9.15
CA TYR A 347 -19.47 6.33 -10.59
C TYR A 347 -18.33 5.55 -11.26
N ALA A 348 -17.48 4.89 -10.49
CA ALA A 348 -16.29 4.21 -11.02
C ALA A 348 -16.59 3.06 -12.00
N PRO A 349 -17.66 2.24 -11.81
CA PRO A 349 -17.99 1.15 -12.73
C PRO A 349 -18.44 1.60 -14.12
N ILE A 350 -18.80 2.88 -14.32
CA ILE A 350 -19.25 3.39 -15.62
C ILE A 350 -18.02 3.79 -16.44
N PRO A 351 -17.72 3.17 -17.60
CA PRO A 351 -16.56 3.52 -18.41
C PRO A 351 -16.66 4.95 -18.97
N ARG A 352 -15.51 5.61 -19.16
CA ARG A 352 -15.48 6.98 -19.76
C ARG A 352 -15.96 7.01 -21.21
N SER A 353 -15.89 5.89 -21.93
CA SER A 353 -16.45 5.78 -23.28
C SER A 353 -17.98 5.93 -23.29
N MET A 354 -18.66 5.52 -22.21
CA MET A 354 -20.12 5.65 -22.08
C MET A 354 -20.52 6.97 -21.40
N TRP A 355 -19.70 7.47 -20.48
CA TRP A 355 -19.92 8.76 -19.81
C TRP A 355 -18.64 9.62 -19.83
N PRO A 356 -18.38 10.35 -20.93
CA PRO A 356 -17.17 11.16 -21.07
C PRO A 356 -17.04 12.27 -20.02
N SER A 357 -18.16 12.90 -19.66
CA SER A 357 -18.25 13.97 -18.67
C SER A 357 -18.23 13.49 -17.21
N LYS A 358 -18.02 12.19 -16.95
CA LYS A 358 -18.07 11.65 -15.58
C LYS A 358 -17.05 12.33 -14.66
N PRO A 359 -17.43 12.62 -13.39
CA PRO A 359 -16.52 13.22 -12.43
C PRO A 359 -15.21 12.44 -12.25
N ILE A 360 -14.12 13.16 -11.95
CA ILE A 360 -12.84 12.54 -11.66
C ILE A 360 -12.94 11.81 -10.32
N ILE A 361 -12.82 10.48 -10.37
CA ILE A 361 -12.98 9.59 -9.20
C ILE A 361 -11.99 9.94 -8.09
N SER A 362 -10.71 10.16 -8.43
CA SER A 362 -9.68 10.53 -7.46
C SER A 362 -9.53 12.04 -7.35
N ILE A 363 -9.56 12.53 -6.12
CA ILE A 363 -9.35 13.95 -5.80
C ILE A 363 -7.89 14.41 -6.02
N GLY A 364 -6.92 13.50 -6.13
CA GLY A 364 -5.50 13.87 -6.15
C GLY A 364 -5.09 14.86 -7.25
N LYS A 365 -5.73 14.83 -8.42
CA LYS A 365 -5.49 15.84 -9.48
C LYS A 365 -6.03 17.22 -9.10
N THR A 366 -7.16 17.27 -8.39
CA THR A 366 -7.76 18.53 -7.93
C THR A 366 -6.88 19.17 -6.87
N ILE A 367 -6.36 18.39 -5.92
CA ILE A 367 -5.41 18.85 -4.90
C ILE A 367 -4.14 19.35 -5.57
N ASN A 368 -3.53 18.59 -6.48
CA ASN A 368 -2.30 19.02 -7.14
C ASN A 368 -2.46 20.38 -7.86
N ARG A 369 -3.61 20.62 -8.49
CA ARG A 369 -3.88 21.91 -9.15
C ARG A 369 -4.19 23.04 -8.16
N LYS A 370 -5.12 22.81 -7.23
CA LYS A 370 -5.63 23.87 -6.34
C LYS A 370 -4.73 24.15 -5.13
N VAL A 371 -4.14 23.11 -4.55
CA VAL A 371 -3.32 23.19 -3.32
C VAL A 371 -1.83 23.33 -3.65
N TYR A 372 -1.35 22.68 -4.72
CA TYR A 372 0.07 22.74 -5.10
C TYR A 372 0.37 23.70 -6.26
N GLY A 373 -0.65 24.30 -6.89
CA GLY A 373 -0.47 25.19 -8.05
C GLY A 373 0.07 24.50 -9.31
N ASN A 374 0.14 23.16 -9.31
CA ASN A 374 0.74 22.40 -10.38
C ASN A 374 -0.30 22.07 -11.46
N ASN A 375 -0.07 22.52 -12.69
CA ASN A 375 -0.91 22.20 -13.85
C ASN A 375 -0.54 20.87 -14.53
N ASN A 376 0.33 20.07 -13.92
CA ASN A 376 0.73 18.79 -14.49
C ASN A 376 -0.36 17.71 -14.31
N LEU A 377 -0.23 16.64 -15.09
CA LEU A 377 -1.21 15.54 -15.12
C LEU A 377 -1.16 14.61 -13.91
N SER A 378 -0.14 14.74 -13.05
CA SER A 378 -0.02 13.97 -11.82
C SER A 378 -1.10 14.38 -10.82
N GLY A 379 -1.52 13.41 -10.01
CA GLY A 379 -2.33 13.71 -8.84
C GLY A 379 -1.49 13.50 -7.58
N VAL A 380 -1.68 14.36 -6.60
CA VAL A 380 -1.16 14.19 -5.24
C VAL A 380 -2.35 13.71 -4.40
N PRO A 381 -2.55 12.40 -4.23
CA PRO A 381 -3.67 11.91 -3.45
C PRO A 381 -3.49 12.35 -1.99
N PRO A 382 -4.55 12.85 -1.32
CA PRO A 382 -4.50 13.17 0.09
C PRO A 382 -4.28 11.88 0.89
N THR A 383 -3.82 12.00 2.13
CA THR A 383 -3.99 10.90 3.08
C THR A 383 -5.47 10.77 3.42
N ILE A 384 -5.89 9.59 3.89
CA ILE A 384 -7.29 9.39 4.32
C ILE A 384 -7.73 10.40 5.41
N MET A 385 -6.81 10.79 6.29
CA MET A 385 -7.01 11.85 7.28
C MET A 385 -7.30 13.20 6.60
N MET A 386 -6.49 13.58 5.61
CA MET A 386 -6.69 14.85 4.91
C MET A 386 -7.88 14.83 3.97
N GLU A 387 -8.29 13.68 3.46
CA GLU A 387 -9.58 13.58 2.77
C GLU A 387 -10.75 13.81 3.74
N GLY A 388 -10.67 13.29 4.97
CA GLY A 388 -11.60 13.65 6.04
C GLY A 388 -11.62 15.16 6.31
N TYR A 389 -10.44 15.79 6.42
CA TYR A 389 -10.31 17.23 6.61
C TYR A 389 -10.93 18.06 5.47
N ILE A 390 -10.64 17.70 4.22
CA ILE A 390 -11.19 18.36 3.04
C ILE A 390 -12.72 18.28 2.99
N ASN A 391 -13.33 17.23 3.55
CA ASN A 391 -14.78 17.07 3.50
C ASN A 391 -15.50 17.68 4.70
N PHE A 392 -14.96 17.55 5.91
CA PHE A 392 -15.65 17.96 7.15
C PHE A 392 -14.73 18.64 8.17
N SER A 393 -13.69 19.34 7.69
CA SER A 393 -12.71 20.04 8.51
C SER A 393 -12.07 19.13 9.58
N PHE A 394 -11.64 19.70 10.70
CA PHE A 394 -10.97 18.99 11.79
C PHE A 394 -11.73 17.74 12.27
N MET A 395 -13.05 17.85 12.42
CA MET A 395 -13.90 16.72 12.86
C MET A 395 -13.91 15.58 11.85
N GLY A 396 -13.89 15.89 10.55
CA GLY A 396 -13.79 14.87 9.50
C GLY A 396 -12.54 14.03 9.59
N ALA A 397 -11.40 14.65 9.87
CA ALA A 397 -10.13 13.94 10.04
C ALA A 397 -10.19 12.95 11.22
N ILE A 398 -10.74 13.37 12.37
CA ILE A 398 -10.90 12.52 13.56
C ILE A 398 -11.82 11.33 13.28
N ILE A 399 -13.02 11.59 12.76
CA ILE A 399 -14.02 10.55 12.49
C ILE A 399 -13.48 9.51 11.51
N VAL A 400 -12.89 9.97 10.40
CA VAL A 400 -12.35 9.07 9.37
C VAL A 400 -11.20 8.22 9.91
N MET A 401 -10.32 8.78 10.74
CA MET A 401 -9.23 8.01 11.35
C MET A 401 -9.73 7.00 12.39
N TYR A 402 -10.74 7.35 13.19
CA TYR A 402 -11.41 6.40 14.07
C TYR A 402 -12.02 5.22 13.28
N MET A 403 -12.72 5.52 12.19
CA MET A 403 -13.29 4.50 11.29
C MET A 403 -12.21 3.62 10.66
N LEU A 404 -11.06 4.20 10.26
CA LEU A 404 -9.93 3.41 9.79
C LEU A 404 -9.43 2.43 10.86
N GLY A 405 -9.30 2.88 12.11
CA GLY A 405 -8.92 2.04 13.25
C GLY A 405 -9.86 0.87 13.43
N LEU A 406 -11.17 1.14 13.40
CA LEU A 406 -12.22 0.12 13.45
C LEU A 406 -12.09 -0.88 12.30
N MET A 407 -11.90 -0.41 11.07
CA MET A 407 -11.76 -1.26 9.88
C MET A 407 -10.52 -2.16 9.95
N VAL A 408 -9.40 -1.63 10.45
CA VAL A 408 -8.15 -2.40 10.65
C VAL A 408 -8.38 -3.49 11.70
N ASN A 409 -8.98 -3.16 12.85
CA ASN A 409 -9.30 -4.14 13.88
C ASN A 409 -10.27 -5.22 13.37
N TYR A 410 -11.35 -4.80 12.71
CA TYR A 410 -12.33 -5.70 12.09
C TYR A 410 -11.67 -6.67 11.11
N THR A 411 -10.80 -6.16 10.23
CA THR A 411 -10.09 -6.98 9.24
C THR A 411 -9.18 -8.00 9.90
N ASN A 412 -8.45 -7.62 10.94
CA ASN A 412 -7.61 -8.54 11.70
C ASN A 412 -8.46 -9.63 12.37
N LEU A 413 -9.55 -9.25 13.07
CA LEU A 413 -10.40 -10.21 13.78
C LEU A 413 -11.11 -11.20 12.84
N THR A 414 -11.51 -10.75 11.66
CA THR A 414 -12.31 -11.55 10.73
C THR A 414 -11.49 -12.36 9.72
N LEU A 415 -10.36 -11.83 9.25
CA LEU A 415 -9.58 -12.44 8.16
C LEU A 415 -8.27 -13.09 8.62
N LEU A 416 -7.70 -12.74 9.79
CA LEU A 416 -6.56 -13.45 10.36
C LEU A 416 -6.96 -14.68 11.17
N VAL A 417 -8.03 -15.37 10.74
CA VAL A 417 -8.44 -16.63 11.34
C VAL A 417 -7.53 -17.74 10.82
N PRO A 418 -6.73 -18.41 11.68
CA PRO A 418 -5.61 -19.27 11.27
C PRO A 418 -6.00 -20.57 10.53
N ASN A 419 -7.29 -20.82 10.31
CA ASN A 419 -7.76 -22.14 9.87
C ASN A 419 -8.21 -22.20 8.41
N SER A 420 -8.15 -21.10 7.66
CA SER A 420 -8.64 -21.08 6.27
C SER A 420 -7.70 -20.31 5.34
N PRO A 421 -7.10 -20.98 4.34
CA PRO A 421 -6.24 -20.30 3.36
C PRO A 421 -6.99 -19.21 2.57
N VAL A 422 -8.31 -19.34 2.43
CA VAL A 422 -9.15 -18.34 1.78
C VAL A 422 -9.17 -17.02 2.55
N HIS A 423 -9.31 -17.08 3.88
CA HIS A 423 -9.28 -15.87 4.70
C HIS A 423 -7.92 -15.17 4.63
N ILE A 424 -6.82 -15.94 4.62
CA ILE A 424 -5.47 -15.39 4.44
C ILE A 424 -5.27 -14.75 3.07
N ILE A 425 -5.86 -15.30 2.00
CA ILE A 425 -5.86 -14.67 0.68
C ILE A 425 -6.57 -13.31 0.72
N PHE A 426 -7.79 -13.27 1.28
CA PHE A 426 -8.53 -12.02 1.41
C PHE A 426 -7.81 -11.01 2.30
N PHE A 427 -7.24 -11.45 3.43
CA PHE A 427 -6.43 -10.63 4.31
C PHE A 427 -5.23 -10.03 3.57
N THR A 428 -4.52 -10.83 2.78
CA THR A 428 -3.34 -10.40 2.03
C THR A 428 -3.67 -9.20 1.12
N PHE A 429 -4.83 -9.17 0.47
CA PHE A 429 -5.23 -8.02 -0.36
C PHE A 429 -5.85 -6.87 0.47
N VAL A 430 -6.81 -7.17 1.34
CA VAL A 430 -7.55 -6.14 2.08
C VAL A 430 -6.69 -5.51 3.17
N GLY A 431 -6.02 -6.32 4.00
CA GLY A 431 -5.21 -5.87 5.12
C GLY A 431 -4.02 -5.02 4.68
N THR A 432 -3.30 -5.44 3.63
CA THR A 432 -2.18 -4.65 3.09
C THR A 432 -2.65 -3.34 2.46
N LYS A 433 -3.75 -3.35 1.71
CA LYS A 433 -4.32 -2.13 1.10
C LYS A 433 -4.88 -1.17 2.14
N LEU A 434 -5.50 -1.66 3.21
CA LEU A 434 -5.95 -0.81 4.31
C LEU A 434 -4.76 -0.10 4.96
N GLY A 435 -3.68 -0.83 5.25
CA GLY A 435 -2.56 -0.24 5.97
C GLY A 435 -1.60 0.60 5.13
N LEU A 436 -1.28 0.20 3.89
CA LEU A 436 -0.40 0.98 3.00
C LEU A 436 -1.15 1.87 2.01
N GLY A 437 -2.21 1.34 1.40
CA GLY A 437 -2.92 1.98 0.31
C GLY A 437 -3.84 3.12 0.78
N LEU A 438 -4.74 2.84 1.71
CA LEU A 438 -5.73 3.80 2.19
C LEU A 438 -5.06 4.93 3.00
N VAL A 439 -4.11 4.59 3.88
CA VAL A 439 -3.42 5.57 4.72
C VAL A 439 -2.75 6.68 3.88
N GLY A 440 -2.08 6.31 2.79
CA GLY A 440 -1.38 7.26 1.91
C GLY A 440 -2.14 7.71 0.67
N GLY A 441 -3.41 7.30 0.51
CA GLY A 441 -4.18 7.48 -0.71
C GLY A 441 -5.61 7.98 -0.50
N ASP A 442 -6.34 8.15 -1.60
CA ASP A 442 -7.75 8.56 -1.56
C ASP A 442 -8.72 7.38 -1.37
N LEU A 443 -9.80 7.63 -0.62
CA LEU A 443 -10.81 6.64 -0.24
C LEU A 443 -11.46 6.02 -1.47
N SER A 444 -11.80 6.85 -2.47
CA SER A 444 -12.49 6.37 -3.67
C SER A 444 -11.63 5.35 -4.46
N ARG A 445 -10.33 5.63 -4.67
CA ARG A 445 -9.42 4.65 -5.29
C ARG A 445 -9.27 3.39 -4.44
N PHE A 446 -9.20 3.53 -3.13
CA PHE A 446 -9.12 2.38 -2.22
C PHE A 446 -10.35 1.48 -2.34
N ILE A 447 -11.57 2.04 -2.27
CA ILE A 447 -12.82 1.27 -2.37
C ILE A 447 -12.90 0.55 -3.71
N VAL A 448 -12.72 1.28 -4.82
CA VAL A 448 -12.76 0.70 -6.18
C VAL A 448 -11.70 -0.39 -6.34
N GLY A 449 -10.47 -0.12 -5.90
CA GLY A 449 -9.38 -1.08 -5.98
C GLY A 449 -9.62 -2.33 -5.12
N THR A 450 -10.26 -2.18 -3.95
CA THR A 450 -10.60 -3.29 -3.07
C THR A 450 -11.75 -4.11 -3.64
N LEU A 451 -12.83 -3.48 -4.09
CA LEU A 451 -13.94 -4.16 -4.76
C LEU A 451 -13.47 -4.96 -5.97
N LYS A 452 -12.58 -4.37 -6.78
CA LYS A 452 -11.96 -5.04 -7.93
C LYS A 452 -11.27 -6.34 -7.53
N ASP A 453 -10.45 -6.30 -6.48
CA ASP A 453 -9.77 -7.48 -5.96
C ASP A 453 -10.75 -8.51 -5.40
N MET A 454 -11.73 -8.06 -4.61
CA MET A 454 -12.71 -8.95 -3.98
C MET A 454 -13.53 -9.69 -5.02
N ILE A 455 -13.97 -9.00 -6.08
CA ILE A 455 -14.70 -9.59 -7.20
C ILE A 455 -13.82 -10.62 -7.93
N SER A 456 -12.57 -10.28 -8.28
CA SER A 456 -11.66 -11.22 -8.95
C SER A 456 -11.36 -12.45 -8.12
N LEU A 457 -11.05 -12.27 -6.83
CA LEU A 457 -10.76 -13.38 -5.93
C LEU A 457 -11.98 -14.28 -5.76
N SER A 458 -13.16 -13.68 -5.52
CA SER A 458 -14.40 -14.44 -5.33
C SER A 458 -14.75 -15.24 -6.59
N LEU A 459 -14.61 -14.63 -7.77
CA LEU A 459 -14.84 -15.29 -9.05
C LEU A 459 -13.89 -16.47 -9.24
N LEU A 460 -12.57 -16.25 -9.12
CA LEU A 460 -11.57 -17.31 -9.30
C LEU A 460 -11.73 -18.44 -8.27
N LEU A 461 -11.94 -18.10 -7.00
CA LEU A 461 -12.14 -19.09 -5.94
C LEU A 461 -13.42 -19.92 -6.14
N SER A 462 -14.48 -19.34 -6.72
CA SER A 462 -15.73 -20.06 -7.00
C SER A 462 -15.54 -21.23 -7.98
N PHE A 463 -14.55 -21.15 -8.87
CA PHE A 463 -14.21 -22.23 -9.81
C PHE A 463 -13.23 -23.25 -9.21
N VAL A 464 -12.41 -22.86 -8.23
CA VAL A 464 -11.36 -23.71 -7.62
C VAL A 464 -11.89 -24.55 -6.46
N ILE A 465 -12.80 -23.98 -5.65
CA ILE A 465 -13.30 -24.60 -4.42
C ILE A 465 -14.55 -25.42 -4.71
N LYS A 466 -14.51 -26.73 -4.42
CA LYS A 466 -15.72 -27.57 -4.48
C LYS A 466 -16.63 -27.30 -3.29
N SER A 467 -17.92 -27.12 -3.54
CA SER A 467 -18.92 -27.05 -2.47
C SER A 467 -19.02 -28.40 -1.74
N PRO A 468 -18.97 -28.43 -0.39
CA PRO A 468 -19.06 -29.66 0.38
C PRO A 468 -20.42 -30.38 0.23
N ILE A 469 -21.45 -29.70 -0.29
CA ILE A 469 -22.80 -30.27 -0.48
C ILE A 469 -22.79 -31.49 -1.43
N GLN A 470 -21.83 -31.57 -2.35
CA GLN A 470 -21.74 -32.71 -3.30
C GLN A 470 -21.17 -34.01 -2.69
N ILE A 471 -20.66 -34.00 -1.45
CA ILE A 471 -20.06 -35.21 -0.86
C ILE A 471 -21.12 -36.09 -0.17
N LYS A 472 -22.29 -35.53 0.20
CA LYS A 472 -23.34 -36.28 0.91
C LYS A 472 -24.26 -37.13 0.03
N SER A 473 -24.23 -37.00 -1.31
CA SER A 473 -25.13 -37.76 -2.20
C SER A 473 -24.46 -38.95 -2.92
N ARG A 474 -23.28 -39.39 -2.46
CA ARG A 474 -22.54 -40.53 -3.03
C ARG A 474 -22.12 -41.58 -1.99
N ARG A 475 -22.66 -41.50 -0.78
CA ARG A 475 -22.73 -42.61 0.17
C ARG A 475 -24.18 -43.00 0.27
#